data_AF-A0A1I4FST8-F1
#
_entry.id   AF-A0A1I4FST8-F1
#
_cell.length_a   1.000
_cell.length_b   1.000
_cell.length_c   1.000
_cell.angle_alpha   90.00
_cell.angle_beta   90.00
_cell.angle_gamma   90.00
#
_symmetry.space_group_name_H-M   'P 1'
#
loop_
_entity.id
_entity.type
_entity.pdbx_description
1 polymer ?
#
loop_
_entity_poly.entity_id
_entity_poly.type
_entity_poly.pdbx_seq_one_letter_code
_entity_poly.pdbx_strand_id
1 'polypeptide(L)'
;MYISMVTQDSNDNKFREISTFYGIRYDRRYNNAVISTEHQKHDYVIPMTEENYEMLVTKIESAAKEHTLIELKGGVVFNCRKGEMRTGEPQNITIAF
;
A
#
# COMPACT_ATOMS: atom_id res chain seq x y z
N MET A 1 -11.86 -3.92 6.68
CA MET A 1 -11.17 -2.71 7.21
C MET A 1 -11.04 -1.72 6.07
N TYR A 2 -10.84 -0.44 6.35
CA TYR A 2 -10.52 0.60 5.37
C TYR A 2 -9.07 1.04 5.49
N ILE A 3 -8.50 1.52 4.40
CA ILE A 3 -7.15 2.06 4.34
C ILE A 3 -7.18 3.46 3.73
N SER A 4 -6.66 4.44 4.45
CA SER A 4 -6.40 5.80 3.97
C SER A 4 -4.96 5.89 3.50
N MET A 5 -4.75 6.34 2.27
CA MET A 5 -3.42 6.41 1.66
C MET A 5 -3.29 7.66 0.79
N VAL A 6 -2.04 8.11 0.61
CA VAL A 6 -1.71 9.05 -0.46
C VAL A 6 -1.36 8.20 -1.68
N THR A 7 -2.13 8.35 -2.75
CA THR A 7 -1.91 7.64 -4.01
C THR A 7 -1.28 8.57 -5.05
N GLN A 8 -0.51 8.00 -5.98
CA GLN A 8 0.06 8.68 -7.13
C GLN A 8 -0.30 7.93 -8.40
N ASP A 9 -0.94 8.63 -9.35
CA ASP A 9 -1.34 8.06 -10.65
C ASP A 9 -0.16 8.03 -11.66
N SER A 10 -0.45 7.60 -12.88
CA SER A 10 0.51 7.56 -14.00
C SER A 10 0.98 8.95 -14.47
N ASN A 11 0.27 10.02 -14.09
CA ASN A 11 0.58 11.40 -14.45
C ASN A 11 1.27 12.15 -13.29
N ASP A 12 1.72 11.40 -12.27
CA ASP A 12 2.35 11.93 -11.05
C ASP A 12 1.46 12.85 -10.19
N ASN A 13 0.15 12.82 -10.42
CA ASN A 13 -0.80 13.52 -9.56
C ASN A 13 -0.96 12.75 -8.26
N LYS A 14 -0.83 13.47 -7.14
CA LYS A 14 -1.01 12.92 -5.80
C LYS A 14 -2.37 13.32 -5.24
N PHE A 15 -3.09 12.35 -4.71
CA PHE A 15 -4.34 12.58 -4.02
C PHE A 15 -4.49 11.62 -2.84
N ARG A 16 -5.40 11.95 -1.93
CA ARG A 16 -5.73 11.09 -0.80
C ARG A 16 -6.92 10.23 -1.19
N GLU A 17 -6.82 8.94 -0.87
CA GLU A 17 -7.83 7.94 -1.20
C GLU A 17 -8.11 7.10 0.04
N ILE A 18 -9.39 6.77 0.25
CA ILE A 18 -9.82 5.78 1.23
C ILE A 18 -10.45 4.65 0.44
N SER A 19 -9.92 3.44 0.64
CA SER A 19 -10.35 2.24 -0.06
C SER A 19 -10.68 1.15 0.94
N THR A 20 -11.51 0.20 0.52
CA THR A 20 -11.67 -1.07 1.22
C THR A 20 -10.34 -1.81 1.21
N PHE A 21 -9.91 -2.31 2.37
CA PHE A 21 -8.69 -3.09 2.50
C PHE A 21 -9.02 -4.58 2.62
N TYR A 22 -8.62 -5.36 1.61
CA TYR A 22 -8.76 -6.82 1.60
C TYR A 22 -7.49 -7.56 2.01
N GLY A 23 -6.33 -6.90 1.94
CA GLY A 23 -5.07 -7.49 2.35
C GLY A 23 -3.89 -6.85 1.65
N ILE A 24 -2.71 -7.35 1.96
CA ILE A 24 -1.44 -6.94 1.36
C ILE A 24 -0.60 -8.19 1.09
N ARG A 25 0.19 -8.18 0.02
CA ARG A 25 1.16 -9.24 -0.30
C ARG A 25 2.48 -8.65 -0.75
N TYR A 26 3.57 -9.39 -0.59
CA TYR A 26 4.87 -9.01 -1.15
C TYR A 26 5.10 -9.67 -2.50
N ASP A 27 5.47 -8.87 -3.50
CA ASP A 27 5.96 -9.32 -4.78
C ASP A 27 7.49 -9.24 -4.81
N ARG A 28 8.13 -10.39 -4.55
CA ARG A 28 9.60 -10.53 -4.57
C ARG A 28 10.23 -10.24 -5.92
N ARG A 29 9.50 -10.35 -7.03
CA ARG A 29 10.05 -10.10 -8.37
C ARG A 29 10.36 -8.61 -8.56
N TYR A 30 9.55 -7.74 -7.99
CA TYR A 30 9.65 -6.29 -8.15
C TYR A 30 10.04 -5.55 -6.87
N ASN A 31 10.22 -6.27 -5.75
CA ASN A 31 10.46 -5.70 -4.42
C ASN A 31 9.39 -4.68 -4.04
N ASN A 32 8.14 -5.10 -4.17
CA ASN A 32 6.97 -4.25 -3.96
C ASN A 32 5.99 -4.92 -2.99
N ALA A 33 5.40 -4.14 -2.10
CA ALA A 33 4.15 -4.51 -1.45
C ALA A 33 2.97 -4.16 -2.36
N VAL A 34 2.01 -5.08 -2.50
CA VAL A 34 0.80 -4.91 -3.31
C VAL A 34 -0.41 -4.93 -2.37
N ILE A 35 -1.12 -3.82 -2.31
CA ILE A 35 -2.35 -3.64 -1.54
C ILE A 35 -3.54 -4.10 -2.38
N SER A 36 -4.36 -4.97 -1.80
CA SER A 36 -5.59 -5.45 -2.42
C SER A 36 -6.77 -4.59 -1.95
N THR A 37 -7.45 -3.95 -2.90
CA THR A 37 -8.61 -3.07 -2.67
C THR A 37 -9.82 -3.50 -3.50
N GLU A 38 -10.95 -2.79 -3.37
CA GLU A 38 -12.15 -2.93 -4.21
C GLU A 38 -11.92 -2.62 -5.70
N HIS A 39 -10.81 -1.96 -6.03
CA HIS A 39 -10.52 -1.52 -7.39
C HIS A 39 -9.93 -2.65 -8.23
N GLN A 40 -10.78 -3.28 -9.05
CA GLN A 40 -10.38 -4.45 -9.83
C GLN A 40 -9.48 -4.17 -11.05
N LYS A 41 -9.37 -2.89 -11.45
CA LYS A 41 -8.62 -2.46 -12.65
C LYS A 41 -7.24 -1.90 -12.33
N HIS A 42 -6.92 -1.72 -11.06
CA HIS A 42 -5.69 -1.10 -10.62
C HIS A 42 -4.98 -1.97 -9.58
N ASP A 43 -3.65 -1.95 -9.63
CA ASP A 43 -2.80 -2.46 -8.56
C ASP A 43 -2.27 -1.27 -7.76
N TYR A 44 -2.29 -1.41 -6.43
CA TYR A 44 -1.80 -0.40 -5.50
C TYR A 44 -0.47 -0.89 -4.96
N VAL A 45 0.62 -0.28 -5.41
CA VAL A 45 1.97 -0.82 -5.18
C VAL A 45 2.86 0.15 -4.43
N ILE A 46 3.69 -0.40 -3.54
CA ILE A 46 4.65 0.35 -2.73
C ILE A 46 6.01 -0.35 -2.87
N PRO A 47 7.00 0.28 -3.53
CA PRO A 47 8.38 -0.19 -3.48
C PRO A 47 8.88 -0.18 -2.04
N MET A 48 9.34 -1.33 -1.56
CA MET A 48 9.93 -1.47 -0.23
C MET A 48 10.73 -2.77 -0.14
N THR A 49 11.64 -2.84 0.82
CA THR A 49 12.37 -4.08 1.12
C THR A 49 11.44 -5.11 1.76
N GLU A 50 11.82 -6.39 1.68
CA GLU A 50 11.10 -7.49 2.35
C GLU A 50 11.07 -7.27 3.88
N GLU A 51 12.16 -6.78 4.47
CA GLU A 51 12.22 -6.42 5.88
C GLU A 51 11.19 -5.35 6.26
N ASN A 52 11.09 -4.27 5.47
CA ASN A 52 10.10 -3.22 5.68
C ASN A 52 8.66 -3.74 5.53
N TYR A 53 8.45 -4.66 4.58
CA TYR A 53 7.17 -5.30 4.37
C TYR A 53 6.74 -6.12 5.60
N GLU A 54 7.62 -6.97 6.15
CA GLU A 54 7.30 -7.78 7.33
C GLU A 54 6.99 -6.92 8.57
N MET A 55 7.74 -5.83 8.75
CA MET A 55 7.43 -4.84 9.80
C MET A 55 6.07 -4.16 9.58
N LEU A 56 5.72 -3.85 8.34
CA LEU A 56 4.44 -3.24 7.99
C LEU A 56 3.28 -4.21 8.28
N VAL A 57 3.40 -5.47 7.84
CA VAL A 57 2.38 -6.52 8.06
C VAL A 57 2.11 -6.71 9.55
N THR A 58 3.15 -6.81 10.37
CA THR A 58 3.01 -6.95 11.84
C THR A 58 2.17 -5.82 12.45
N LYS A 59 2.34 -4.58 11.95
CA LYS A 59 1.56 -3.41 12.39
C LYS A 59 0.12 -3.46 11.87
N ILE A 60 -0.10 -3.88 10.62
CA ILE A 60 -1.45 -4.06 10.05
C ILE A 60 -2.22 -5.12 10.84
N GLU A 61 -1.58 -6.25 11.15
CA GLU A 61 -2.20 -7.34 11.94
C GLU A 61 -2.62 -6.87 13.33
N SER A 62 -1.79 -6.05 13.97
CA SER A 62 -2.11 -5.46 15.26
C SER A 62 -3.29 -4.49 15.15
N ALA A 63 -3.24 -3.59 14.16
CA ALA A 63 -4.28 -2.59 13.95
C ALA A 63 -5.63 -3.21 13.54
N ALA A 64 -5.63 -4.27 12.74
CA ALA A 64 -6.84 -4.92 12.25
C ALA A 64 -7.69 -5.58 13.35
N LYS A 65 -7.13 -5.80 14.55
CA LYS A 65 -7.85 -6.33 15.71
C LYS A 65 -8.69 -5.27 16.42
N GLU A 66 -8.29 -4.00 16.32
CA GLU A 66 -8.82 -2.91 17.17
C GLU A 66 -9.41 -1.75 16.35
N HIS A 67 -9.02 -1.59 15.08
CA HIS A 67 -9.37 -0.45 14.25
C HIS A 67 -10.07 -0.86 12.96
N THR A 68 -11.05 -0.06 12.55
CA THR A 68 -11.79 -0.24 11.29
C THR A 68 -11.18 0.53 10.13
N LEU A 69 -10.27 1.47 10.41
CA LEU A 69 -9.53 2.29 9.47
C LEU A 69 -8.07 2.37 9.90
N ILE A 70 -7.16 2.24 8.95
CA ILE A 70 -5.73 2.53 9.13
C ILE A 70 -5.30 3.61 8.13
N GLU A 71 -4.33 4.43 8.50
CA GLU A 71 -3.73 5.42 7.61
C GLU A 71 -2.26 5.06 7.34
N LEU A 72 -1.91 4.95 6.05
CA LEU A 72 -0.51 4.85 5.62
C LEU A 72 0.14 6.24 5.60
N LYS A 73 1.30 6.35 6.25
CA LYS A 73 2.10 7.57 6.37
C LYS A 73 3.53 7.32 5.87
N GLY A 74 4.25 8.41 5.58
CA GLY A 74 5.68 8.35 5.27
C GLY A 74 6.02 7.91 3.84
N GLY A 75 5.02 7.85 2.94
CA GLY A 75 5.27 7.55 1.53
C GLY A 75 4.01 7.66 0.68
N VAL A 76 4.12 7.16 -0.54
CA VAL A 76 3.10 7.21 -1.59
C VAL A 76 2.83 5.81 -2.14
N VAL A 77 1.55 5.54 -2.40
CA VAL A 77 1.10 4.31 -3.03
C VAL A 77 0.92 4.57 -4.52
N PHE A 78 1.62 3.83 -5.37
CA PHE A 78 1.42 3.98 -6.81
C PHE A 78 0.14 3.26 -7.22
N ASN A 79 -0.77 3.98 -7.87
CA ASN A 79 -1.96 3.44 -8.49
C ASN A 79 -1.64 3.15 -9.96
N CYS A 80 -1.40 1.89 -10.28
CA CYS A 80 -0.99 1.42 -11.59
C CYS A 80 -2.12 0.64 -12.26
N ARG A 81 -2.15 0.56 -13.60
CA ARG A 81 -3.09 -0.37 -14.24
C ARG A 81 -2.75 -1.79 -13.81
N LYS A 82 -3.76 -2.64 -13.73
CA LYS A 82 -3.57 -4.03 -13.31
C LYS A 82 -2.48 -4.72 -14.15
N GLY A 83 -1.50 -5.31 -13.48
CA GLY A 83 -0.33 -5.97 -14.08
C GLY A 83 0.83 -5.03 -14.41
N GLU A 84 0.65 -3.70 -14.32
CA GLU A 84 1.74 -2.74 -14.36
C GLU A 84 2.35 -2.63 -12.96
N MET A 85 3.66 -2.86 -12.87
CA MET A 85 4.40 -2.72 -11.62
C MET A 85 5.30 -1.49 -11.74
N ARG A 86 5.09 -0.51 -10.86
CA ARG A 86 5.99 0.63 -10.74
C ARG A 86 7.06 0.29 -9.72
N THR A 87 8.31 0.46 -10.12
CA THR A 87 9.48 0.34 -9.24
C THR A 87 9.98 1.74 -8.87
N GLY A 88 10.71 1.84 -7.78
CA GLY A 88 11.27 3.08 -7.29
C GLY A 88 12.12 2.83 -6.05
N GLU A 89 12.61 3.91 -5.44
CA GLU A 89 13.33 3.80 -4.18
C GLU A 89 12.45 3.17 -3.09
N PRO A 90 12.99 2.22 -2.31
CA PRO A 90 12.26 1.62 -1.19
C PRO A 90 11.73 2.66 -0.22
N GLN A 91 10.44 2.53 0.13
CA GLN A 91 9.75 3.45 1.03
C GLN A 91 9.62 2.84 2.43
N ASN A 92 9.78 3.70 3.44
CA ASN A 92 9.58 3.36 4.85
C ASN A 92 8.18 3.82 5.30
N ILE A 93 7.17 3.00 5.02
CA ILE A 93 5.79 3.29 5.38
C ILE A 93 5.55 3.02 6.87
N THR A 94 4.78 3.91 7.51
CA THR A 94 4.27 3.73 8.86
C THR A 94 2.74 3.75 8.88
N ILE A 95 2.15 3.29 9.98
CA ILE A 95 0.69 3.22 10.16
C ILE A 95 0.29 4.12 11.32
N ALA A 96 -0.78 4.89 11.10
CA ALA A 96 -1.54 5.56 12.14
C ALA A 96 -2.98 5.01 12.16
N PHE A 97 -3.69 5.21 13.26
CA PHE A 97 -5.04 4.71 13.51
C PHE A 97 -5.82 5.68 14.39
#